data_AF-A0A8C0FJ05-F1
#
_entry.id   AF-A0A8C0FJ05-F1
#
_cell.length_a   1.000
_cell.length_b   1.000
_cell.length_c   1.000
_cell.angle_alpha   90.00
_cell.angle_beta   90.00
_cell.angle_gamma   90.00
#
_symmetry.space_group_name_H-M   'P 1'
#
loop_
_entity.id
_entity.type
_entity.pdbx_description
1 polymer ?
#
loop_
_entity_poly.entity_id
_entity_poly.type
_entity_poly.pdbx_seq_one_letter_code
_entity_poly.pdbx_strand_id
1 'polypeptide(L)'
;MQEPEEKKIALELLETEQAYVNRLHLLDQVFYTELMKEAKNGKTVPEEVVKMIFSNISSIYQFHAKFFLPELQKRMEDWSCNPRIGDVIQKLAPFLKMYGEYVKNFDKAVELITVWSEKSPPFQELIADIQKRKVCANLTLQHHMLEPVQRIPRYELLLKDYVRKLPPESPDQDNAESKAPHSKRSLCLPQERLQKLWVVYQRLGLEDDIVDPSNELIKEGPIQKISTRNKSTSEKYLFLFNNMLLYCVPKVIQVGAEFQVHLRIDVDSMKVQELNDTQFPHTFLVSGKQRTLELQARSELASPSNTVSHPQTEELGRRAPQWVRDNLVTMCMRCKEPFNAIVRRRHHCRACGYVVCARCSDYRAELQYDRNRLNRVCQECYVFLTGHVVLEDREGKHKGILEKGAAEVSGKSLLCSSLQLLDKNGKGGTRGWFVIPQDDPLVLYIYAAPQDVRAHTSIPLLGYQVKDLPQGDSRHLFQLAQSRQLYTFVADTEELKRRWMRVMARSAAGITRPEEGEDADSCEEAD
;
A
#
# COMPACT_ATOMS: atom_id res chain seq x y z
N MET A 1 11.39 36.36 14.23
CA MET A 1 10.91 35.17 14.95
C MET A 1 10.67 34.07 13.94
N GLN A 2 11.13 32.86 14.22
CA GLN A 2 10.87 31.68 13.40
C GLN A 2 9.44 31.20 13.71
N GLU A 3 8.63 30.89 12.69
CA GLU A 3 7.27 30.42 12.96
C GLU A 3 7.27 29.07 13.71
N PRO A 4 6.32 28.85 14.65
CA PRO A 4 6.21 27.59 15.39
C PRO A 4 6.07 26.37 14.47
N GLU A 5 6.65 25.23 14.86
CA GLU A 5 6.73 24.04 14.00
C GLU A 5 5.38 23.34 13.85
N GLU A 6 4.60 23.30 14.93
CA GLU A 6 3.23 22.80 14.96
C GLU A 6 2.29 23.63 14.06
N LYS A 7 2.49 24.96 13.99
CA LYS A 7 1.73 25.85 13.09
C LYS A 7 1.98 25.49 11.62
N LYS A 8 3.23 25.20 11.25
CA LYS A 8 3.60 24.83 9.86
C LYS A 8 2.92 23.54 9.42
N ILE A 9 2.81 22.56 10.31
CA ILE A 9 2.13 21.29 10.03
C ILE A 9 0.61 21.48 9.96
N ALA A 10 0.05 22.38 10.77
CA ALA A 10 -1.36 22.77 10.66
C ALA A 10 -1.67 23.53 9.35
N LEU A 11 -0.73 24.34 8.84
CA LEU A 11 -0.83 24.95 7.50
C LEU A 11 -0.76 23.89 6.38
N GLU A 12 0.18 22.95 6.44
CA GLU A 12 0.28 21.84 5.48
C GLU A 12 -0.99 20.97 5.47
N LEU A 13 -1.57 20.71 6.64
CA LEU A 13 -2.86 20.03 6.76
C LEU A 13 -3.97 20.81 6.03
N LEU A 14 -4.06 22.13 6.22
CA LEU A 14 -5.05 22.98 5.55
C LEU A 14 -4.84 23.02 4.02
N GLU A 15 -3.61 23.23 3.55
CA GLU A 15 -3.30 23.31 2.12
C GLU A 15 -3.61 21.99 1.40
N THR A 16 -3.16 20.86 1.99
CA THR A 16 -3.46 19.54 1.44
C THR A 16 -4.94 19.16 1.58
N GLU A 17 -5.66 19.73 2.54
CA GLU A 17 -7.12 19.58 2.67
C GLU A 17 -7.87 20.34 1.57
N GLN A 18 -7.46 21.58 1.30
CA GLN A 18 -8.02 22.37 0.21
C GLN A 18 -7.83 21.67 -1.14
N ALA A 19 -6.65 21.08 -1.37
CA ALA A 19 -6.38 20.26 -2.55
C ALA A 19 -7.26 18.99 -2.59
N TYR A 20 -7.46 18.32 -1.45
CA TYR A 20 -8.31 17.14 -1.34
C TYR A 20 -9.79 17.43 -1.60
N VAL A 21 -10.33 18.52 -1.04
CA VAL A 21 -11.69 19.00 -1.31
C VAL A 21 -11.88 19.31 -2.80
N ASN A 22 -10.88 19.88 -3.47
CA ASN A 22 -10.93 20.11 -4.92
C ASN A 22 -10.96 18.80 -5.73
N ARG A 23 -10.33 17.73 -5.24
CA ARG A 23 -10.43 16.38 -5.85
C ARG A 23 -11.78 15.70 -5.58
N LEU A 24 -12.32 15.86 -4.39
CA LEU A 24 -13.69 15.42 -4.06
C LEU A 24 -14.74 16.16 -4.90
N HIS A 25 -14.58 17.47 -5.11
CA HIS A 25 -15.40 18.26 -6.01
C HIS A 25 -15.37 17.72 -7.44
N LEU A 26 -14.18 17.39 -7.96
CA LEU A 26 -14.02 16.79 -9.29
C LEU A 26 -14.77 15.45 -9.42
N LEU A 27 -14.70 14.59 -8.40
CA LEU A 27 -15.43 13.31 -8.40
C LEU A 27 -16.95 13.50 -8.33
N ASP A 28 -17.45 14.38 -7.46
CA ASP A 28 -18.87 14.50 -7.14
C ASP A 28 -19.62 15.51 -8.04
N GLN A 29 -19.07 16.72 -8.17
CA GLN A 29 -19.72 17.83 -8.86
C GLN A 29 -19.43 17.86 -10.37
N VAL A 30 -18.40 17.15 -10.84
CA VAL A 30 -18.11 17.00 -12.28
C VAL A 30 -18.44 15.57 -12.74
N PHE A 31 -17.66 14.56 -12.34
CA PHE A 31 -17.84 13.19 -12.84
C PHE A 31 -19.23 12.61 -12.49
N TYR A 32 -19.57 12.50 -11.20
CA TYR A 32 -20.86 11.92 -10.78
C TYR A 32 -22.05 12.71 -11.31
N THR A 33 -22.02 14.04 -11.21
CA THR A 33 -23.13 14.90 -11.66
C THR A 33 -23.39 14.81 -13.17
N GLU A 34 -22.34 14.80 -14.01
CA GLU A 34 -22.51 14.65 -15.46
C GLU A 34 -22.91 13.23 -15.87
N LEU A 35 -22.33 12.20 -15.23
CA LEU A 35 -22.72 10.81 -15.48
C LEU A 35 -24.17 10.54 -15.06
N MET A 36 -24.62 11.07 -13.91
CA MET A 36 -26.02 11.00 -13.48
C MET A 36 -26.97 11.75 -14.42
N LYS A 37 -26.54 12.87 -15.00
CA LYS A 37 -27.34 13.64 -15.96
C LYS A 37 -27.56 12.85 -17.26
N GLU A 38 -26.51 12.28 -17.84
CA GLU A 38 -26.66 11.50 -19.08
C GLU A 38 -27.26 10.10 -18.85
N ALA A 39 -27.13 9.54 -17.64
CA ALA A 39 -27.88 8.36 -17.20
C ALA A 39 -29.39 8.63 -17.17
N LYS A 40 -29.83 9.76 -16.59
CA LYS A 40 -31.24 10.21 -16.60
C LYS A 40 -31.78 10.47 -17.99
N ASN A 41 -30.93 10.93 -18.91
CA ASN A 41 -31.28 11.09 -20.32
C ASN A 41 -31.35 9.74 -21.09
N GLY A 42 -31.02 8.61 -20.43
CA GLY A 42 -31.02 7.27 -21.03
C GLY A 42 -29.88 7.01 -22.03
N LYS A 43 -28.84 7.85 -22.05
CA LYS A 43 -27.83 7.87 -23.12
C LYS A 43 -26.56 7.08 -22.85
N THR A 44 -26.23 6.79 -21.58
CA THR A 44 -24.93 6.21 -21.19
C THR A 44 -25.07 4.89 -20.44
N VAL A 45 -25.47 4.94 -19.18
CA VAL A 45 -25.61 3.79 -18.26
C VAL A 45 -26.82 4.00 -17.33
N PRO A 46 -27.37 2.94 -16.70
CA PRO A 46 -28.42 3.09 -15.70
C PRO A 46 -27.97 3.94 -14.48
N GLU A 47 -28.88 4.74 -13.91
CA GLU A 47 -28.58 5.56 -12.72
C GLU A 47 -28.02 4.74 -11.55
N GLU A 48 -28.50 3.52 -11.34
CA GLU A 48 -28.00 2.63 -10.28
C GLU A 48 -26.52 2.25 -10.48
N VAL A 49 -26.06 2.14 -11.73
CA VAL A 49 -24.64 1.89 -12.02
C VAL A 49 -23.79 3.09 -11.61
N VAL A 50 -24.25 4.32 -11.89
CA VAL A 50 -23.54 5.54 -11.48
C VAL A 50 -23.50 5.64 -9.95
N LYS A 51 -24.62 5.42 -9.27
CA LYS A 51 -24.68 5.35 -7.79
C LYS A 51 -23.73 4.29 -7.24
N MET A 52 -23.64 3.11 -7.87
CA MET A 52 -22.73 2.04 -7.45
C MET A 52 -21.25 2.35 -7.75
N ILE A 53 -20.92 3.10 -8.79
CA ILE A 53 -19.53 3.52 -9.06
C ILE A 53 -19.07 4.53 -8.01
N PHE A 54 -19.92 5.51 -7.69
CA PHE A 54 -19.53 6.62 -6.81
C PHE A 54 -19.84 6.40 -5.33
N SER A 55 -20.67 5.41 -4.99
CA SER A 55 -21.03 5.05 -3.61
C SER A 55 -21.48 6.29 -2.82
N ASN A 56 -20.88 6.54 -1.66
CA ASN A 56 -21.18 7.68 -0.78
C ASN A 56 -20.22 8.87 -0.96
N ILE A 57 -19.56 9.02 -2.13
CA ILE A 57 -18.60 10.12 -2.39
C ILE A 57 -19.22 11.50 -2.14
N SER A 58 -20.50 11.68 -2.45
CA SER A 58 -21.25 12.92 -2.23
C SER A 58 -21.32 13.29 -0.75
N SER A 59 -21.44 12.29 0.13
CA SER A 59 -21.41 12.48 1.58
C SER A 59 -20.01 12.90 2.03
N ILE A 60 -18.95 12.24 1.53
CA ILE A 60 -17.54 12.57 1.84
C ILE A 60 -17.22 14.00 1.39
N TYR A 61 -17.56 14.36 0.14
CA TYR A 61 -17.41 15.72 -0.38
C TYR A 61 -18.14 16.75 0.48
N GLN A 62 -19.41 16.51 0.82
CA GLN A 62 -20.17 17.47 1.63
C GLN A 62 -19.61 17.66 3.03
N PHE A 63 -19.14 16.58 3.69
CA PHE A 63 -18.52 16.70 5.00
C PHE A 63 -17.23 17.53 4.94
N HIS A 64 -16.32 17.19 4.01
CA HIS A 64 -15.04 17.88 3.88
C HIS A 64 -15.19 19.34 3.43
N ALA A 65 -16.02 19.59 2.41
CA ALA A 65 -16.19 20.94 1.84
C ALA A 65 -17.03 21.90 2.69
N LYS A 66 -18.04 21.42 3.43
CA LYS A 66 -18.97 22.29 4.18
C LYS A 66 -18.68 22.38 5.68
N PHE A 67 -17.89 21.46 6.24
CA PHE A 67 -17.61 21.41 7.68
C PHE A 67 -16.12 21.41 7.98
N PHE A 68 -15.38 20.38 7.54
CA PHE A 68 -14.00 20.19 7.99
C PHE A 68 -13.02 21.26 7.47
N LEU A 69 -13.03 21.53 6.16
CA LEU A 69 -12.16 22.56 5.57
C LEU A 69 -12.48 23.98 6.10
N PRO A 70 -13.75 24.45 6.17
CA PRO A 70 -14.07 25.75 6.77
C PRO A 70 -13.65 25.90 8.24
N GLU A 71 -13.74 24.82 9.04
CA GLU A 71 -13.26 24.86 10.42
C GLU A 71 -11.74 24.93 10.53
N LEU A 72 -11.00 24.22 9.66
CA LEU A 72 -9.55 24.35 9.58
C LEU A 72 -9.14 25.76 9.12
N GLN A 73 -9.79 26.31 8.08
CA GLN A 73 -9.54 27.68 7.61
C GLN A 73 -9.70 28.70 8.75
N LYS A 74 -10.85 28.67 9.43
CA LYS A 74 -11.12 29.55 10.57
C LYS A 74 -10.12 29.37 11.72
N ARG A 75 -9.62 28.16 11.96
CA ARG A 75 -8.58 27.91 12.97
C ARG A 75 -7.24 28.52 12.58
N MET A 76 -6.86 28.47 11.30
CA MET A 76 -5.61 29.07 10.83
C MET A 76 -5.67 30.60 10.79
N GLU A 77 -6.84 31.19 10.55
CA GLU A 77 -7.09 32.64 10.69
C GLU A 77 -6.91 33.12 12.14
N ASP A 78 -7.40 32.36 13.13
CA ASP A 78 -7.37 32.70 14.56
C ASP A 78 -6.24 32.00 15.35
N TRP A 79 -5.16 31.59 14.66
CA TRP A 79 -4.09 30.78 15.27
C TRP A 79 -3.43 31.44 16.48
N SER A 80 -3.30 32.78 16.47
CA SER A 80 -2.69 33.54 17.57
C SER A 80 -3.48 33.46 18.88
N CYS A 81 -4.79 33.26 18.81
CA CYS A 81 -5.66 33.19 19.99
C CYS A 81 -5.91 31.74 20.44
N ASN A 82 -5.81 30.78 19.50
CA ASN A 82 -6.12 29.37 19.74
C ASN A 82 -5.17 28.45 18.96
N PRO A 83 -3.88 28.34 19.34
CA PRO A 83 -2.84 27.61 18.60
C PRO A 83 -2.96 26.10 18.82
N ARG A 84 -4.02 25.50 18.27
CA ARG A 84 -4.29 24.06 18.35
C ARG A 84 -5.06 23.56 17.13
N ILE A 85 -5.13 22.26 16.89
CA ILE A 85 -6.06 21.65 15.88
C ILE A 85 -6.83 20.44 16.42
N GLY A 86 -6.47 19.89 17.58
CA GLY A 86 -7.01 18.61 18.03
C GLY A 86 -8.53 18.57 18.21
N ASP A 87 -9.15 19.66 18.61
CA ASP A 87 -10.62 19.78 18.70
C ASP A 87 -11.33 19.85 17.34
N VAL A 88 -10.68 20.34 16.29
CA VAL A 88 -11.17 20.28 14.90
C VAL A 88 -11.01 18.84 14.37
N ILE A 89 -9.87 18.22 14.63
CA ILE A 89 -9.56 16.85 14.21
C ILE A 89 -10.44 15.81 14.92
N GLN A 90 -10.82 16.03 16.19
CA GLN A 90 -11.77 15.16 16.90
C GLN A 90 -13.14 15.09 16.21
N LYS A 91 -13.55 16.13 15.46
CA LYS A 91 -14.78 16.11 14.67
C LYS A 91 -14.66 15.27 13.40
N LEU A 92 -13.46 14.92 12.96
CA LEU A 92 -13.24 13.96 11.86
C LEU A 92 -13.59 12.52 12.28
N ALA A 93 -13.31 12.16 13.54
CA ALA A 93 -13.34 10.76 13.99
C ALA A 93 -14.71 10.05 13.83
N PRO A 94 -15.88 10.67 14.13
CA PRO A 94 -17.19 10.05 13.87
C PRO A 94 -17.46 9.77 12.39
N PHE A 95 -16.82 10.51 11.49
CA PHE A 95 -16.98 10.43 10.04
C PHE A 95 -15.97 9.48 9.39
N LEU A 96 -15.10 8.80 10.13
CA LEU A 96 -14.26 7.74 9.54
C LEU A 96 -15.10 6.53 9.07
N LYS A 97 -16.35 6.38 9.56
CA LYS A 97 -17.26 5.29 9.15
C LYS A 97 -17.70 5.38 7.68
N MET A 98 -17.90 6.59 7.11
CA MET A 98 -18.25 6.74 5.68
C MET A 98 -17.12 6.29 4.75
N TYR A 99 -15.86 6.46 5.15
CA TYR A 99 -14.73 5.96 4.37
C TYR A 99 -14.70 4.43 4.28
N GLY A 100 -15.13 3.72 5.33
CA GLY A 100 -15.24 2.26 5.31
C GLY A 100 -16.19 1.74 4.23
N GLU A 101 -17.34 2.41 4.04
CA GLU A 101 -18.29 2.10 2.97
C GLU A 101 -17.69 2.36 1.57
N TYR A 102 -17.06 3.54 1.37
CA TYR A 102 -16.42 3.88 0.10
C TYR A 102 -15.35 2.86 -0.30
N VAL A 103 -14.46 2.51 0.64
CA VAL A 103 -13.37 1.56 0.39
C VAL A 103 -13.90 0.13 0.19
N LYS A 104 -14.94 -0.30 0.93
CA LYS A 104 -15.62 -1.59 0.72
C LYS A 104 -16.21 -1.72 -0.70
N ASN A 105 -16.62 -0.61 -1.31
CA ASN A 105 -17.15 -0.58 -2.67
C ASN A 105 -16.09 -0.35 -3.78
N PHE A 106 -14.87 0.10 -3.44
CA PHE A 106 -13.89 0.58 -4.42
C PHE A 106 -13.53 -0.44 -5.52
N ASP A 107 -13.20 -1.68 -5.16
CA ASP A 107 -12.84 -2.73 -6.15
C ASP A 107 -14.00 -2.95 -7.16
N LYS A 108 -15.25 -2.94 -6.68
CA LYS A 108 -16.47 -3.08 -7.49
C LYS A 108 -16.73 -1.87 -8.37
N ALA A 109 -16.42 -0.66 -7.90
CA ALA A 109 -16.54 0.55 -8.70
C ALA A 109 -15.56 0.55 -9.89
N VAL A 110 -14.31 0.11 -9.68
CA VAL A 110 -13.30 -0.02 -10.74
C VAL A 110 -13.71 -1.10 -11.76
N GLU A 111 -14.26 -2.23 -11.30
CA GLU A 111 -14.84 -3.25 -12.18
C GLU A 111 -15.98 -2.68 -13.04
N LEU A 112 -16.94 -1.99 -12.42
CA LEU A 112 -18.07 -1.37 -13.12
C LEU A 112 -17.63 -0.33 -14.16
N ILE A 113 -16.65 0.53 -13.85
CA ILE A 113 -16.10 1.48 -14.82
C ILE A 113 -15.50 0.73 -16.02
N THR A 114 -14.77 -0.36 -15.78
CA THR A 114 -14.15 -1.17 -16.85
C THR A 114 -15.21 -1.80 -17.74
N VAL A 115 -16.15 -2.54 -17.14
CA VAL A 115 -17.24 -3.24 -17.86
C VAL A 115 -18.12 -2.26 -18.66
N TRP A 116 -18.46 -1.10 -18.10
CA TRP A 116 -19.31 -0.13 -18.81
C TRP A 116 -18.54 0.72 -19.83
N SER A 117 -17.22 0.90 -19.69
CA SER A 117 -16.40 1.50 -20.75
C SER A 117 -16.31 0.61 -21.99
N GLU A 118 -16.30 -0.72 -21.83
CA GLU A 118 -16.33 -1.66 -22.96
C GLU A 118 -17.75 -1.80 -23.55
N LYS A 119 -18.78 -1.78 -22.70
CA LYS A 119 -20.18 -2.04 -23.09
C LYS A 119 -20.91 -0.83 -23.68
N SER A 120 -20.53 0.39 -23.31
CA SER A 120 -21.25 1.62 -23.68
C SER A 120 -20.28 2.69 -24.22
N PRO A 121 -20.14 2.82 -25.55
CA PRO A 121 -19.31 3.86 -26.15
C PRO A 121 -19.66 5.29 -25.68
N PRO A 122 -20.94 5.70 -25.51
CA PRO A 122 -21.28 7.02 -24.97
C PRO A 122 -20.77 7.26 -23.54
N PHE A 123 -20.69 6.20 -22.71
CA PHE A 123 -20.11 6.29 -21.37
C PHE A 123 -18.59 6.44 -21.42
N GLN A 124 -17.93 5.69 -22.29
CA GLN A 124 -16.49 5.80 -22.54
C GLN A 124 -16.11 7.19 -23.06
N GLU A 125 -16.84 7.71 -24.05
CA GLU A 125 -16.65 9.04 -24.63
C GLU A 125 -16.83 10.14 -23.59
N LEU A 126 -17.89 10.10 -22.79
CA LEU A 126 -18.13 11.06 -21.72
C LEU A 126 -17.00 11.05 -20.66
N ILE A 127 -16.54 9.88 -20.22
CA ILE A 127 -15.40 9.78 -19.31
C ILE A 127 -14.13 10.34 -19.97
N ALA A 128 -13.87 10.01 -21.24
CA ALA A 128 -12.71 10.54 -21.96
C ALA A 128 -12.76 12.06 -22.10
N ASP A 129 -13.93 12.65 -22.37
CA ASP A 129 -14.11 14.09 -22.52
C ASP A 129 -14.02 14.85 -21.20
N ILE A 130 -14.46 14.27 -20.08
CA ILE A 130 -14.19 14.84 -18.75
C ILE A 130 -12.69 14.75 -18.43
N GLN A 131 -12.03 13.62 -18.68
CA GLN A 131 -10.59 13.43 -18.42
C GLN A 131 -9.68 14.38 -19.24
N LYS A 132 -10.09 14.80 -20.44
CA LYS A 132 -9.37 15.80 -21.25
C LYS A 132 -9.35 17.21 -20.64
N ARG A 133 -10.22 17.50 -19.65
CA ARG A 133 -10.32 18.85 -19.05
C ARG A 133 -9.14 19.12 -18.14
N LYS A 134 -8.64 20.37 -18.15
CA LYS A 134 -7.48 20.80 -17.34
C LYS A 134 -7.60 20.45 -15.84
N VAL A 135 -8.81 20.47 -15.29
CA VAL A 135 -9.10 20.11 -13.88
C VAL A 135 -8.72 18.67 -13.51
N CYS A 136 -8.76 17.74 -14.47
CA CYS A 136 -8.36 16.34 -14.28
C CYS A 136 -6.83 16.15 -14.24
N ALA A 137 -6.04 17.19 -14.57
CA ALA A 137 -4.58 17.13 -14.54
C ALA A 137 -3.96 15.93 -15.29
N ASN A 138 -4.60 15.49 -16.39
CA ASN A 138 -4.25 14.32 -17.20
C ASN A 138 -4.32 12.95 -16.46
N LEU A 139 -4.98 12.88 -15.29
CA LEU A 139 -5.23 11.65 -14.57
C LEU A 139 -6.59 11.04 -14.96
N THR A 140 -6.71 9.72 -14.80
CA THR A 140 -7.98 9.02 -15.09
C THR A 140 -8.96 9.11 -13.91
N LEU A 141 -10.24 8.85 -14.16
CA LEU A 141 -11.26 8.77 -13.10
C LEU A 141 -10.83 7.84 -11.96
N GLN A 142 -10.32 6.65 -12.27
CA GLN A 142 -9.86 5.68 -11.27
C GLN A 142 -8.69 6.22 -10.42
N HIS A 143 -7.80 7.05 -10.98
CA HIS A 143 -6.73 7.69 -10.21
C HIS A 143 -7.29 8.71 -9.22
N HIS A 144 -8.26 9.55 -9.63
CA HIS A 144 -8.91 10.48 -8.71
C HIS A 144 -9.69 9.75 -7.60
N MET A 145 -10.32 8.61 -7.91
CA MET A 145 -11.04 7.79 -6.93
C MET A 145 -10.12 7.11 -5.89
N LEU A 146 -8.80 7.09 -6.09
CA LEU A 146 -7.85 6.63 -5.06
C LEU A 146 -7.60 7.70 -3.97
N GLU A 147 -7.80 8.99 -4.26
CA GLU A 147 -7.49 10.07 -3.31
C GLU A 147 -8.24 9.93 -1.96
N PRO A 148 -9.54 9.58 -1.90
CA PRO A 148 -10.21 9.32 -0.63
C PRO A 148 -9.63 8.14 0.15
N VAL A 149 -9.13 7.11 -0.55
CA VAL A 149 -8.48 5.94 0.08
C VAL A 149 -7.12 6.35 0.66
N GLN A 150 -6.39 7.22 -0.04
CA GLN A 150 -5.07 7.71 0.39
C GLN A 150 -5.15 8.80 1.47
N ARG A 151 -6.18 9.64 1.51
CA ARG A 151 -6.28 10.75 2.47
C ARG A 151 -6.26 10.30 3.93
N ILE A 152 -6.86 9.14 4.24
CA ILE A 152 -6.89 8.61 5.62
C ILE A 152 -5.48 8.33 6.16
N PRO A 153 -4.59 7.58 5.46
CA PRO A 153 -3.16 7.52 5.81
C PRO A 153 -2.45 8.88 5.89
N ARG A 154 -2.79 9.85 5.02
CA ARG A 154 -2.13 11.17 5.04
C ARG A 154 -2.41 11.95 6.33
N TYR A 155 -3.62 11.87 6.87
CA TYR A 155 -3.92 12.46 8.20
C TYR A 155 -3.04 11.84 9.30
N GLU A 156 -2.67 10.55 9.20
CA GLU A 156 -1.85 9.89 10.24
C GLU A 156 -0.50 10.55 10.40
N LEU A 157 0.15 10.81 9.28
CA LEU A 157 1.51 11.34 9.23
C LEU A 157 1.51 12.81 9.67
N LEU A 158 0.59 13.61 9.13
CA LEU A 158 0.41 15.01 9.56
C LEU A 158 0.10 15.12 11.07
N LEU A 159 -0.72 14.23 11.64
CA LEU A 159 -1.04 14.26 13.07
C LEU A 159 0.08 13.72 13.95
N LYS A 160 0.80 12.68 13.52
CA LYS A 160 2.01 12.19 14.22
C LYS A 160 3.12 13.24 14.21
N ASP A 161 3.29 13.96 13.12
CA ASP A 161 4.28 15.03 13.00
C ASP A 161 3.88 16.23 13.86
N TYR A 162 2.61 16.62 13.80
CA TYR A 162 2.04 17.68 14.64
C TYR A 162 2.27 17.39 16.13
N VAL A 163 1.87 16.20 16.61
CA VAL A 163 2.06 15.79 18.01
C VAL A 163 3.54 15.79 18.41
N ARG A 164 4.45 15.33 17.53
CA ARG A 164 5.91 15.37 17.78
C ARG A 164 6.50 16.78 17.86
N LYS A 165 5.80 17.79 17.36
CA LYS A 165 6.22 19.20 17.36
C LYS A 165 5.43 20.08 18.32
N LEU A 166 4.51 19.52 19.11
CA LEU A 166 3.76 20.28 20.12
C LEU A 166 4.67 20.78 21.25
N PRO A 167 4.53 22.07 21.66
CA PRO A 167 5.09 22.56 22.92
C PRO A 167 4.59 21.76 24.13
N PRO A 168 5.39 21.61 25.20
CA PRO A 168 4.96 20.94 26.44
C PRO A 168 3.69 21.53 27.06
N GLU A 169 3.52 22.85 26.95
CA GLU A 169 2.37 23.60 27.47
C GLU A 169 1.19 23.67 26.49
N SER A 170 1.21 22.89 25.39
CA SER A 170 0.16 22.94 24.37
C SER A 170 -1.18 22.41 24.88
N PRO A 171 -2.32 23.09 24.59
CA PRO A 171 -3.66 22.56 24.82
C PRO A 171 -3.98 21.26 24.07
N ASP A 172 -3.16 20.86 23.09
CA ASP A 172 -3.27 19.57 22.41
C ASP A 172 -2.38 18.48 23.02
N GLN A 173 -1.50 18.77 23.99
CA GLN A 173 -0.72 17.73 24.67
C GLN A 173 -1.60 16.81 25.53
N ASP A 174 -2.60 17.37 26.22
CA ASP A 174 -3.67 16.60 26.91
C ASP A 174 -4.49 15.74 25.94
N ASN A 175 -4.67 16.21 24.70
CA ASN A 175 -5.30 15.42 23.64
C ASN A 175 -4.35 14.36 23.07
N ALA A 176 -3.02 14.48 23.24
CA ALA A 176 -2.05 13.50 22.76
C ALA A 176 -1.81 12.38 23.80
N GLU A 177 -1.46 12.73 25.04
CA GLU A 177 -1.09 11.81 26.13
C GLU A 177 -2.20 11.60 27.19
N SER A 178 -3.27 10.87 26.85
CA SER A 178 -4.23 10.45 27.88
C SER A 178 -3.72 9.24 28.68
N LYS A 179 -2.94 9.49 29.75
CA LYS A 179 -2.48 8.48 30.76
C LYS A 179 -3.61 7.93 31.66
N ALA A 180 -4.82 7.80 31.13
CA ALA A 180 -6.02 7.35 31.84
C ALA A 180 -6.75 6.24 31.06
N PRO A 181 -6.79 4.99 31.56
CA PRO A 181 -7.24 3.81 30.79
C PRO A 181 -8.75 3.78 30.45
N HIS A 182 -9.53 4.80 30.82
CA HIS A 182 -10.99 4.83 30.67
C HIS A 182 -11.57 6.08 29.97
N SER A 183 -10.74 6.98 29.44
CA SER A 183 -11.21 8.11 28.63
C SER A 183 -11.01 7.85 27.13
N LYS A 184 -12.10 7.74 26.36
CA LYS A 184 -12.07 7.60 24.88
C LYS A 184 -11.75 8.93 24.17
N ARG A 185 -10.69 9.63 24.58
CA ARG A 185 -10.20 10.88 23.96
C ARG A 185 -8.67 10.88 23.91
N SER A 186 -8.14 10.59 22.74
CA SER A 186 -6.77 10.93 22.33
C SER A 186 -6.74 11.11 20.81
N LEU A 187 -5.91 12.03 20.33
CA LEU A 187 -5.66 12.29 18.91
C LEU A 187 -4.83 11.18 18.24
N CYS A 188 -3.97 10.49 19.00
CA CYS A 188 -2.99 9.55 18.46
C CYS A 188 -3.47 8.08 18.46
N LEU A 189 -4.40 7.73 19.36
CA LEU A 189 -4.91 6.36 19.51
C LEU A 189 -5.87 5.85 18.40
N PRO A 190 -6.62 6.66 17.64
CA PRO A 190 -7.52 6.13 16.62
C PRO A 190 -6.81 5.36 15.50
N GLN A 191 -5.63 5.79 15.06
CA GLN A 191 -5.19 5.52 13.69
C GLN A 191 -4.41 4.21 13.52
N GLU A 192 -3.44 3.92 14.40
CA GLU A 192 -2.76 2.62 14.39
C GLU A 192 -3.70 1.47 14.74
N ARG A 193 -4.69 1.74 15.62
CA ARG A 193 -5.77 0.82 15.92
C ARG A 193 -6.62 0.57 14.67
N LEU A 194 -7.08 1.62 13.99
CA LEU A 194 -7.89 1.49 12.77
C LEU A 194 -7.14 0.77 11.64
N GLN A 195 -5.84 1.00 11.41
CA GLN A 195 -5.12 0.30 10.35
C GLN A 195 -4.96 -1.21 10.64
N LYS A 196 -4.61 -1.59 11.88
CA LYS A 196 -4.51 -2.99 12.30
C LYS A 196 -5.89 -3.68 12.27
N LEU A 197 -6.90 -3.01 12.80
CA LEU A 197 -8.30 -3.46 12.82
C LEU A 197 -8.86 -3.61 11.39
N TRP A 198 -8.52 -2.70 10.48
CA TRP A 198 -8.89 -2.75 9.07
C TRP A 198 -8.32 -3.99 8.35
N VAL A 199 -7.04 -4.30 8.54
CA VAL A 199 -6.43 -5.53 7.99
C VAL A 199 -7.12 -6.78 8.52
N VAL A 200 -7.55 -6.79 9.79
CA VAL A 200 -8.32 -7.88 10.38
C VAL A 200 -9.74 -7.95 9.79
N TYR A 201 -10.45 -6.84 9.63
CA TYR A 201 -11.78 -6.83 9.03
C TYR A 201 -11.78 -7.25 7.56
N GLN A 202 -10.74 -6.89 6.80
CA GLN A 202 -10.53 -7.42 5.44
C GLN A 202 -10.36 -8.95 5.46
N ARG A 203 -9.56 -9.49 6.38
CA ARG A 203 -9.38 -10.94 6.56
C ARG A 203 -10.65 -11.66 7.03
N LEU A 204 -11.58 -10.96 7.69
CA LEU A 204 -12.87 -11.48 8.15
C LEU A 204 -14.03 -11.26 7.14
N GLY A 205 -13.77 -10.70 5.96
CA GLY A 205 -14.78 -10.54 4.91
C GLY A 205 -15.76 -9.37 5.09
N LEU A 206 -15.50 -8.45 6.03
CA LEU A 206 -16.29 -7.21 6.24
C LEU A 206 -17.79 -7.45 6.52
N GLU A 207 -18.13 -8.48 7.31
CA GLU A 207 -19.51 -8.76 7.77
C GLU A 207 -20.01 -7.66 8.74
N ASP A 208 -21.23 -7.15 8.51
CA ASP A 208 -21.69 -5.88 9.09
C ASP A 208 -22.01 -5.94 10.60
N ASP A 209 -22.10 -7.14 11.21
CA ASP A 209 -22.31 -7.34 12.66
C ASP A 209 -20.99 -7.39 13.47
N ILE A 210 -19.84 -7.41 12.78
CA ILE A 210 -18.50 -7.50 13.37
C ILE A 210 -17.74 -6.16 13.30
N VAL A 211 -18.06 -5.33 12.31
CA VAL A 211 -17.36 -4.06 12.03
C VAL A 211 -17.89 -2.93 12.93
N ASP A 212 -17.16 -2.63 14.00
CA ASP A 212 -17.44 -1.54 14.93
C ASP A 212 -16.14 -0.77 15.26
N PRO A 213 -16.08 0.56 15.06
CA PRO A 213 -14.87 1.36 15.28
C PRO A 213 -14.44 1.46 16.76
N SER A 214 -15.22 0.93 17.71
CA SER A 214 -14.85 0.79 19.12
C SER A 214 -14.25 -0.56 19.50
N ASN A 215 -14.17 -1.51 18.56
CA ASN A 215 -13.46 -2.77 18.76
C ASN A 215 -11.95 -2.52 18.87
N GLU A 216 -11.30 -3.24 19.78
CA GLU A 216 -9.85 -3.31 19.90
C GLU A 216 -9.40 -4.76 19.81
N LEU A 217 -8.54 -5.09 18.84
CA LEU A 217 -7.95 -6.42 18.72
C LEU A 217 -6.92 -6.62 19.85
N ILE A 218 -7.20 -7.55 20.75
CA ILE A 218 -6.31 -7.92 21.86
C ILE A 218 -5.29 -8.96 21.40
N LYS A 219 -5.73 -10.02 20.70
CA LYS A 219 -4.87 -11.11 20.23
C LYS A 219 -5.51 -11.84 19.06
N GLU A 220 -4.68 -12.35 18.15
CA GLU A 220 -5.11 -13.31 17.13
C GLU A 220 -4.15 -14.51 17.07
N GLY A 221 -4.60 -15.63 16.51
CA GLY A 221 -3.70 -16.77 16.27
C GLY A 221 -4.39 -18.11 15.98
N PRO A 222 -3.61 -19.11 15.53
CA PRO A 222 -4.10 -20.47 15.33
C PRO A 222 -4.33 -21.18 16.66
N ILE A 223 -5.36 -22.03 16.71
CA ILE A 223 -5.71 -22.89 17.85
C ILE A 223 -6.10 -24.27 17.33
N GLN A 224 -5.95 -25.32 18.14
CA GLN A 224 -6.54 -26.62 17.83
C GLN A 224 -7.89 -26.75 18.54
N LYS A 225 -8.95 -27.07 17.80
CA LYS A 225 -10.22 -27.50 18.38
C LYS A 225 -10.20 -29.01 18.57
N ILE A 226 -10.51 -29.48 19.78
CA ILE A 226 -10.75 -30.89 20.07
C ILE A 226 -12.20 -31.24 19.69
N SER A 227 -12.37 -32.42 19.08
CA SER A 227 -13.70 -32.96 18.75
C SER A 227 -14.13 -33.99 19.78
N THR A 228 -15.19 -33.66 20.53
CA THR A 228 -15.78 -34.50 21.58
C THR A 228 -16.34 -35.84 21.08
N ARG A 229 -16.51 -36.02 19.76
CA ARG A 229 -17.09 -37.25 19.17
C ARG A 229 -16.06 -38.32 18.79
N ASN A 230 -14.83 -37.93 18.48
CA ASN A 230 -13.83 -38.83 17.88
C ASN A 230 -12.39 -38.53 18.33
N LYS A 231 -12.20 -37.63 19.32
CA LYS A 231 -10.88 -37.21 19.85
C LYS A 231 -9.88 -36.70 18.80
N SER A 232 -10.33 -36.32 17.60
CA SER A 232 -9.47 -35.69 16.59
C SER A 232 -9.34 -34.19 16.83
N THR A 233 -8.13 -33.65 16.72
CA THR A 233 -7.92 -32.20 16.69
C THR A 233 -8.09 -31.65 15.28
N SER A 234 -8.46 -30.36 15.17
CA SER A 234 -8.48 -29.66 13.89
C SER A 234 -8.00 -28.21 14.05
N GLU A 235 -7.17 -27.74 13.13
CA GLU A 235 -6.68 -26.36 13.17
C GLU A 235 -7.80 -25.37 12.86
N LYS A 236 -7.85 -24.30 13.65
CA LYS A 236 -8.81 -23.19 13.63
C LYS A 236 -8.07 -21.90 13.96
N TYR A 237 -8.76 -20.78 13.85
CA TYR A 237 -8.17 -19.47 14.13
C TYR A 237 -9.08 -18.65 15.04
N LEU A 238 -8.49 -17.89 15.95
CA LEU A 238 -9.20 -17.02 16.88
C LEU A 238 -8.83 -15.56 16.63
N PHE A 239 -9.83 -14.68 16.75
CA PHE A 239 -9.63 -13.24 16.90
C PHE A 239 -10.31 -12.82 18.21
N LEU A 240 -9.53 -12.36 19.18
CA LEU A 240 -10.03 -11.82 20.44
C LEU A 240 -10.06 -10.30 20.37
N PHE A 241 -11.25 -9.74 20.50
CA PHE A 241 -11.49 -8.31 20.68
C PHE A 241 -11.84 -8.00 22.15
N ASN A 242 -11.82 -6.72 22.50
CA ASN A 242 -12.27 -6.20 23.79
C ASN A 242 -13.70 -6.57 24.19
N ASN A 243 -14.61 -6.79 23.23
CA ASN A 243 -16.03 -7.11 23.47
C ASN A 243 -16.44 -8.53 23.04
N MET A 244 -15.69 -9.19 22.15
CA MET A 244 -16.05 -10.51 21.62
C MET A 244 -14.84 -11.38 21.22
N LEU A 245 -15.01 -12.69 21.33
CA LEU A 245 -14.13 -13.69 20.74
C LEU A 245 -14.79 -14.27 19.48
N LEU A 246 -14.09 -14.21 18.35
CA LEU A 246 -14.49 -14.86 17.10
C LEU A 246 -13.71 -16.16 16.91
N TYR A 247 -14.44 -17.26 16.70
CA TYR A 247 -13.91 -18.55 16.30
C TYR A 247 -14.14 -18.75 14.81
N CYS A 248 -13.04 -18.96 14.08
CA CYS A 248 -13.01 -18.91 12.62
C CYS A 248 -12.44 -20.19 11.98
N VAL A 249 -12.87 -20.43 10.74
CA VAL A 249 -12.29 -21.43 9.83
C VAL A 249 -11.58 -20.71 8.69
N PRO A 250 -10.31 -21.03 8.39
CA PRO A 250 -9.63 -20.48 7.22
C PRO A 250 -10.34 -20.87 5.92
N LYS A 251 -10.60 -19.89 5.05
CA LYS A 251 -11.03 -20.11 3.66
C LYS A 251 -9.80 -20.27 2.77
N VAL A 252 -9.83 -21.25 1.87
CA VAL A 252 -8.78 -21.44 0.86
C VAL A 252 -9.03 -20.46 -0.28
N ILE A 253 -8.20 -19.42 -0.39
CA ILE A 253 -8.21 -18.44 -1.46
C ILE A 253 -6.86 -18.41 -2.19
N GLN A 254 -6.82 -17.87 -3.40
CA GLN A 254 -5.63 -17.93 -4.26
C GLN A 254 -4.46 -17.05 -3.78
N VAL A 255 -4.72 -16.00 -2.99
CA VAL A 255 -3.70 -15.14 -2.36
C VAL A 255 -4.23 -14.60 -1.03
N GLY A 256 -3.46 -14.73 0.04
CA GLY A 256 -3.81 -14.24 1.39
C GLY A 256 -4.52 -15.29 2.26
N ALA A 257 -5.02 -14.86 3.42
CA ALA A 257 -5.75 -15.70 4.36
C ALA A 257 -7.07 -15.02 4.75
N GLU A 258 -8.18 -15.50 4.18
CA GLU A 258 -9.53 -15.15 4.62
C GLU A 258 -10.02 -16.13 5.68
N PHE A 259 -10.90 -15.65 6.55
CA PHE A 259 -11.42 -16.38 7.69
C PHE A 259 -12.94 -16.25 7.73
N GLN A 260 -13.63 -17.39 7.70
CA GLN A 260 -15.07 -17.44 7.90
C GLN A 260 -15.37 -17.55 9.39
N VAL A 261 -16.21 -16.65 9.90
CA VAL A 261 -16.68 -16.72 11.28
C VAL A 261 -17.69 -17.86 11.43
N HIS A 262 -17.45 -18.74 12.40
CA HIS A 262 -18.30 -19.90 12.71
C HIS A 262 -19.01 -19.78 14.05
N LEU A 263 -18.47 -18.96 14.96
CA LEU A 263 -19.08 -18.66 16.25
C LEU A 263 -18.51 -17.34 16.79
N ARG A 264 -19.39 -16.51 17.33
CA ARG A 264 -19.09 -15.34 18.15
C ARG A 264 -19.45 -15.65 19.61
N ILE A 265 -18.60 -15.25 20.54
CA ILE A 265 -18.84 -15.32 21.98
C ILE A 265 -18.59 -13.93 22.56
N ASP A 266 -19.62 -13.26 23.09
CA ASP A 266 -19.47 -11.96 23.74
C ASP A 266 -18.77 -12.12 25.09
N VAL A 267 -17.75 -11.29 25.35
CA VAL A 267 -16.82 -11.41 26.49
C VAL A 267 -17.56 -11.32 27.83
N ASP A 268 -18.59 -10.48 27.94
CA ASP A 268 -19.47 -10.34 29.13
C ASP A 268 -20.11 -11.66 29.59
N SER A 269 -20.16 -12.65 28.71
CA SER A 269 -20.74 -13.97 28.97
C SER A 269 -19.75 -15.13 28.85
N MET A 270 -18.48 -14.82 28.59
CA MET A 270 -17.44 -15.80 28.36
C MET A 270 -16.91 -16.33 29.69
N LYS A 271 -16.92 -17.66 29.85
CA LYS A 271 -16.25 -18.37 30.95
C LYS A 271 -15.15 -19.23 30.38
N VAL A 272 -13.96 -19.15 30.96
CA VAL A 272 -12.79 -19.97 30.59
C VAL A 272 -12.46 -20.91 31.75
N GLN A 273 -12.22 -22.17 31.45
CA GLN A 273 -11.83 -23.19 32.44
C GLN A 273 -10.73 -24.07 31.85
N GLU A 274 -9.59 -24.16 32.54
CA GLU A 274 -8.49 -25.05 32.16
C GLU A 274 -8.85 -26.53 32.42
N LEU A 275 -8.38 -27.42 31.55
CA LEU A 275 -8.58 -28.87 31.65
C LEU A 275 -7.23 -29.58 31.78
N ASN A 276 -7.09 -30.35 32.86
CA ASN A 276 -5.94 -31.23 33.08
C ASN A 276 -6.18 -32.58 32.38
N ASP A 277 -6.13 -32.59 31.04
CA ASP A 277 -6.21 -33.80 30.23
C ASP A 277 -4.80 -34.39 29.98
N THR A 278 -4.63 -35.68 30.23
CA THR A 278 -3.33 -36.39 30.11
C THR A 278 -2.98 -36.80 28.67
N GLN A 279 -3.94 -36.74 27.75
CA GLN A 279 -3.77 -37.00 26.31
C GLN A 279 -3.61 -35.68 25.52
N PHE A 280 -4.21 -34.59 26.02
CA PHE A 280 -4.19 -33.27 25.38
C PHE A 280 -3.74 -32.17 26.38
N PRO A 281 -2.43 -31.96 26.56
CA PRO A 281 -1.92 -30.90 27.44
C PRO A 281 -2.27 -29.51 26.89
N HIS A 282 -2.40 -28.53 27.81
CA HIS A 282 -2.78 -27.14 27.53
C HIS A 282 -4.17 -26.99 26.89
N THR A 283 -5.10 -27.83 27.32
CA THR A 283 -6.51 -27.78 26.92
C THR A 283 -7.32 -26.88 27.86
N PHE A 284 -8.27 -26.14 27.31
CA PHE A 284 -9.20 -25.31 28.05
C PHE A 284 -10.56 -25.24 27.36
N LEU A 285 -11.61 -25.04 28.16
CA LEU A 285 -12.97 -24.76 27.71
C LEU A 285 -13.18 -23.26 27.61
N VAL A 286 -13.88 -22.83 26.56
CA VAL A 286 -14.44 -21.47 26.43
C VAL A 286 -15.95 -21.58 26.23
N SER A 287 -16.71 -21.18 27.23
CA SER A 287 -18.18 -21.21 27.25
C SER A 287 -18.77 -19.82 27.05
N GLY A 288 -19.68 -19.67 26.09
CA GLY A 288 -20.59 -18.52 25.98
C GLY A 288 -22.03 -18.91 26.29
N LYS A 289 -22.98 -17.97 26.13
CA LYS A 289 -24.42 -18.19 26.43
C LYS A 289 -25.06 -19.42 25.76
N GLN A 290 -24.60 -19.81 24.56
CA GLN A 290 -25.24 -20.84 23.73
C GLN A 290 -24.34 -22.04 23.39
N ARG A 291 -23.02 -21.92 23.52
CA ARG A 291 -22.05 -22.94 23.07
C ARG A 291 -20.78 -22.91 23.92
N THR A 292 -20.18 -24.09 24.09
CA THR A 292 -18.85 -24.28 24.65
C THR A 292 -17.91 -24.84 23.58
N LEU A 293 -16.68 -24.35 23.55
CA LEU A 293 -15.59 -24.85 22.72
C LEU A 293 -14.52 -25.48 23.61
N GLU A 294 -13.98 -26.62 23.18
CA GLU A 294 -12.81 -27.26 23.79
C GLU A 294 -11.61 -27.03 22.86
N LEU A 295 -10.59 -26.35 23.39
CA LEU A 295 -9.50 -25.76 22.64
C LEU A 295 -8.16 -26.14 23.27
N GLN A 296 -7.16 -26.39 22.42
CA GLN A 296 -5.81 -26.78 22.83
C GLN A 296 -4.78 -25.79 22.27
N ALA A 297 -3.90 -25.30 23.15
CA ALA A 297 -2.75 -24.47 22.78
C ALA A 297 -1.54 -25.34 22.35
N ARG A 298 -0.65 -24.78 21.51
CA ARG A 298 0.45 -25.55 20.90
C ARG A 298 1.71 -25.73 21.77
N SER A 299 1.84 -25.05 22.91
CA SER A 299 2.86 -25.30 23.95
C SER A 299 2.55 -24.53 25.24
N GLU A 300 3.28 -24.80 26.33
CA GLU A 300 3.28 -24.02 27.59
C GLU A 300 3.65 -22.54 27.39
N LEU A 301 4.32 -22.21 26.28
CA LEU A 301 4.73 -20.85 25.93
C LEU A 301 3.87 -20.31 24.78
N ALA A 302 2.56 -20.19 25.04
CA ALA A 302 1.60 -19.47 24.19
C ALA A 302 1.45 -17.98 24.58
N SER A 303 2.43 -17.41 25.30
CA SER A 303 2.77 -15.99 25.19
C SER A 303 3.30 -15.69 23.77
N PRO A 304 2.97 -14.56 23.14
CA PRO A 304 3.17 -14.40 21.70
C PRO A 304 4.59 -13.93 21.29
N SER A 305 5.37 -14.77 20.58
CA SER A 305 6.60 -14.34 19.87
C SER A 305 7.19 -15.33 18.81
N ASN A 306 7.39 -14.82 17.58
CA ASN A 306 8.47 -15.06 16.56
C ASN A 306 8.58 -16.30 15.59
N THR A 307 8.29 -16.05 14.29
CA THR A 307 9.01 -16.27 12.96
C THR A 307 9.86 -17.51 12.52
N VAL A 308 9.83 -17.86 11.19
CA VAL A 308 10.65 -18.89 10.44
C VAL A 308 10.91 -18.50 8.92
N SER A 309 11.86 -19.14 8.17
CA SER A 309 12.61 -18.66 6.96
C SER A 309 12.69 -19.58 5.66
N HIS A 310 13.62 -19.32 4.69
CA HIS A 310 13.70 -19.80 3.27
C HIS A 310 15.10 -20.41 2.82
N PRO A 311 15.26 -21.04 1.61
CA PRO A 311 16.47 -21.81 1.19
C PRO A 311 17.56 -21.06 0.35
N GLN A 312 18.74 -21.68 0.19
CA GLN A 312 20.05 -21.05 -0.13
C GLN A 312 20.55 -21.14 -1.61
N THR A 313 21.56 -20.32 -1.94
CA THR A 313 21.98 -19.89 -3.30
C THR A 313 23.17 -20.63 -3.94
N GLU A 314 23.89 -21.51 -3.24
CA GLU A 314 25.27 -21.91 -3.61
C GLU A 314 25.43 -23.01 -4.70
N GLU A 315 24.35 -23.64 -5.16
CA GLU A 315 24.41 -24.78 -6.12
C GLU A 315 24.18 -24.42 -7.61
N LEU A 316 23.97 -23.15 -7.95
CA LEU A 316 23.51 -22.75 -9.30
C LEU A 316 24.53 -23.12 -10.39
N GLY A 317 24.09 -23.86 -11.40
CA GLY A 317 24.95 -24.38 -12.49
C GLY A 317 25.83 -25.57 -12.11
N ARG A 318 25.98 -25.89 -10.81
CA ARG A 318 26.65 -27.09 -10.29
C ARG A 318 25.73 -28.32 -10.29
N ARG A 319 24.40 -28.09 -10.25
CA ARG A 319 23.36 -29.13 -10.31
C ARG A 319 22.25 -28.75 -11.29
N ALA A 320 21.63 -29.75 -11.93
CA ALA A 320 20.47 -29.55 -12.79
C ALA A 320 19.24 -29.12 -11.98
N PRO A 321 18.52 -28.04 -12.37
CA PRO A 321 17.38 -27.53 -11.62
C PRO A 321 16.09 -28.33 -11.88
N GLN A 322 15.15 -28.26 -10.94
CA GLN A 322 13.77 -28.68 -11.19
C GLN A 322 13.05 -27.65 -12.09
N TRP A 323 12.47 -28.10 -13.20
CA TRP A 323 11.80 -27.20 -14.15
C TRP A 323 10.36 -26.89 -13.73
N VAL A 324 9.97 -25.62 -13.90
CA VAL A 324 8.59 -25.17 -13.68
C VAL A 324 7.73 -25.55 -14.89
N ARG A 325 6.58 -26.18 -14.64
CA ARG A 325 5.64 -26.62 -15.69
C ARG A 325 4.93 -25.42 -16.33
N ASP A 326 4.85 -25.41 -17.66
CA ASP A 326 4.32 -24.25 -18.43
C ASP A 326 2.87 -23.89 -18.12
N ASN A 327 2.04 -24.87 -17.75
CA ASN A 327 0.63 -24.66 -17.40
C ASN A 327 0.42 -23.92 -16.06
N LEU A 328 1.46 -23.77 -15.25
CA LEU A 328 1.44 -22.99 -14.01
C LEU A 328 1.89 -21.53 -14.24
N VAL A 329 2.14 -21.11 -15.50
CA VAL A 329 2.83 -19.86 -15.80
C VAL A 329 2.23 -19.13 -17.01
N THR A 330 1.48 -18.05 -16.76
CA THR A 330 0.87 -17.19 -17.79
C THR A 330 1.75 -16.03 -18.24
N MET A 331 2.78 -15.66 -17.47
CA MET A 331 3.63 -14.48 -17.70
C MET A 331 5.12 -14.80 -17.60
N CYS A 332 5.96 -14.04 -18.30
CA CYS A 332 7.42 -14.22 -18.30
C CYS A 332 7.98 -14.16 -16.88
N MET A 333 8.70 -15.19 -16.41
CA MET A 333 9.38 -15.15 -15.11
C MET A 333 10.66 -14.28 -15.09
N ARG A 334 10.78 -13.31 -15.99
CA ARG A 334 11.72 -12.20 -15.90
C ARG A 334 10.95 -10.88 -15.96
N CYS A 335 10.87 -10.20 -17.10
CA CYS A 335 10.17 -8.91 -17.29
C CYS A 335 8.63 -8.89 -17.13
N LYS A 336 8.00 -9.94 -16.60
CA LYS A 336 6.59 -10.05 -16.18
C LYS A 336 5.47 -9.74 -17.16
N GLU A 337 5.78 -9.30 -18.37
CA GLU A 337 4.83 -9.24 -19.47
C GLU A 337 4.22 -10.63 -19.75
N PRO A 338 2.92 -10.70 -20.10
CA PRO A 338 2.23 -11.95 -20.40
C PRO A 338 2.80 -12.68 -21.62
N PHE A 339 2.79 -14.01 -21.56
CA PHE A 339 3.12 -14.85 -22.72
C PHE A 339 1.95 -14.87 -23.72
N ASN A 340 2.26 -14.94 -25.01
CA ASN A 340 1.27 -15.14 -26.06
C ASN A 340 1.84 -16.07 -27.15
N ALA A 341 0.96 -16.74 -27.91
CA ALA A 341 1.36 -17.83 -28.81
C ALA A 341 2.22 -17.37 -30.00
N ILE A 342 2.13 -16.08 -30.38
CA ILE A 342 2.66 -15.55 -31.64
C ILE A 342 3.98 -14.80 -31.42
N VAL A 343 4.01 -13.77 -30.55
CA VAL A 343 5.17 -12.87 -30.38
C VAL A 343 5.95 -13.08 -29.07
N ARG A 344 5.40 -13.80 -28.08
CA ARG A 344 6.03 -13.97 -26.76
C ARG A 344 5.90 -15.41 -26.23
N ARG A 345 6.65 -16.32 -26.85
CA ARG A 345 6.66 -17.77 -26.53
C ARG A 345 7.45 -18.10 -25.24
N ARG A 346 7.20 -19.29 -24.69
CA ARG A 346 7.80 -19.82 -23.46
C ARG A 346 9.10 -20.58 -23.75
N HIS A 347 10.11 -20.39 -22.90
CA HIS A 347 11.38 -21.11 -22.92
C HIS A 347 11.90 -21.34 -21.49
N HIS A 348 12.55 -22.47 -21.22
CA HIS A 348 13.14 -22.74 -19.89
C HIS A 348 14.61 -22.33 -19.80
N CYS A 349 14.97 -21.64 -18.72
CA CYS A 349 16.38 -21.46 -18.32
C CYS A 349 16.97 -22.80 -17.86
N ARG A 350 18.06 -23.26 -18.47
CA ARG A 350 18.70 -24.53 -18.09
C ARG A 350 19.36 -24.49 -16.71
N ALA A 351 19.81 -23.32 -16.25
CA ALA A 351 20.44 -23.15 -14.94
C ALA A 351 19.44 -23.13 -13.75
N CYS A 352 18.25 -22.53 -13.92
CA CYS A 352 17.29 -22.34 -12.81
C CYS A 352 15.86 -22.86 -13.06
N GLY A 353 15.57 -23.48 -14.21
CA GLY A 353 14.29 -24.13 -14.50
C GLY A 353 13.09 -23.19 -14.75
N TYR A 354 13.27 -21.87 -14.69
CA TYR A 354 12.19 -20.87 -14.88
C TYR A 354 11.72 -20.72 -16.32
N VAL A 355 10.42 -20.45 -16.49
CA VAL A 355 9.77 -20.17 -17.78
C VAL A 355 9.90 -18.68 -18.15
N VAL A 356 10.58 -18.38 -19.23
CA VAL A 356 11.03 -17.03 -19.63
C VAL A 356 10.82 -16.78 -21.13
N CYS A 357 10.74 -15.51 -21.53
CA CYS A 357 10.62 -15.14 -22.94
C CYS A 357 11.98 -15.10 -23.65
N ALA A 358 11.99 -15.06 -24.98
CA ALA A 358 13.21 -15.01 -25.79
C ALA A 358 14.14 -13.85 -25.37
N ARG A 359 13.63 -12.61 -25.31
CA ARG A 359 14.40 -11.41 -24.90
C ARG A 359 15.10 -11.56 -23.54
N CYS A 360 14.47 -12.25 -22.59
CA CYS A 360 15.05 -12.45 -21.26
C CYS A 360 15.95 -13.70 -21.14
N SER A 361 16.13 -14.45 -22.22
CA SER A 361 16.84 -15.74 -22.22
C SER A 361 17.67 -15.99 -23.46
N ASP A 362 18.11 -14.96 -24.16
CA ASP A 362 18.90 -15.09 -25.38
C ASP A 362 20.38 -15.39 -25.16
N TYR A 363 20.72 -15.67 -23.91
CA TYR A 363 22.07 -15.86 -23.42
C TYR A 363 22.41 -17.34 -23.28
N ARG A 364 23.71 -17.67 -23.35
CA ARG A 364 24.22 -19.04 -23.19
C ARG A 364 25.42 -19.10 -22.26
N ALA A 365 25.31 -19.84 -21.18
CA ALA A 365 26.38 -20.04 -20.20
C ALA A 365 26.79 -21.50 -20.12
N GLU A 366 28.04 -21.73 -19.72
CA GLU A 366 28.56 -23.06 -19.41
C GLU A 366 28.00 -23.53 -18.06
N LEU A 367 27.56 -24.79 -17.99
CA LEU A 367 26.98 -25.38 -16.78
C LEU A 367 27.82 -26.58 -16.35
N GLN A 368 28.37 -26.55 -15.14
CA GLN A 368 29.22 -27.63 -14.62
C GLN A 368 28.51 -28.98 -14.59
N TYR A 369 27.21 -29.01 -14.25
CA TYR A 369 26.42 -30.25 -14.29
C TYR A 369 26.26 -30.82 -15.71
N ASP A 370 26.37 -29.99 -16.77
CA ASP A 370 26.29 -30.37 -18.19
C ASP A 370 27.65 -30.21 -18.88
N ARG A 371 28.73 -30.61 -18.17
CA ARG A 371 30.11 -30.68 -18.69
C ARG A 371 30.60 -29.36 -19.30
N ASN A 372 30.23 -28.23 -18.70
CA ASN A 372 30.52 -26.88 -19.16
C ASN A 372 29.99 -26.56 -20.58
N ARG A 373 28.92 -27.20 -21.03
CA ARG A 373 28.34 -26.89 -22.34
C ARG A 373 27.51 -25.61 -22.31
N LEU A 374 27.64 -24.77 -23.36
CA LEU A 374 26.91 -23.51 -23.55
C LEU A 374 25.39 -23.71 -23.74
N ASN A 375 24.65 -23.54 -22.65
CA ASN A 375 23.21 -23.81 -22.52
C ASN A 375 22.37 -22.53 -22.41
N ARG A 376 21.15 -22.54 -22.97
CA ARG A 376 20.24 -21.37 -22.90
C ARG A 376 19.89 -21.05 -21.44
N VAL A 377 20.20 -19.83 -21.02
CA VAL A 377 19.98 -19.33 -19.67
C VAL A 377 19.31 -17.95 -19.72
N CYS A 378 18.58 -17.59 -18.66
CA CYS A 378 18.09 -16.22 -18.52
C CYS A 378 19.24 -15.25 -18.24
N GLN A 379 19.06 -13.96 -18.55
CA GLN A 379 20.07 -12.92 -18.34
C GLN A 379 20.73 -13.00 -16.95
N GLU A 380 19.95 -13.03 -15.87
CA GLU A 380 20.46 -13.18 -14.50
C GLU A 380 21.37 -14.40 -14.30
N CYS A 381 21.06 -15.55 -14.92
CA CYS A 381 21.89 -16.75 -14.82
C CYS A 381 23.12 -16.66 -15.73
N TYR A 382 23.04 -15.97 -16.87
CA TYR A 382 24.22 -15.70 -17.70
C TYR A 382 25.21 -14.79 -16.98
N VAL A 383 24.72 -13.67 -16.44
CA VAL A 383 25.53 -12.74 -15.65
C VAL A 383 26.15 -13.46 -14.45
N PHE A 384 25.38 -14.26 -13.70
CA PHE A 384 25.90 -15.03 -12.56
C PHE A 384 26.95 -16.08 -12.95
N LEU A 385 26.78 -16.77 -14.08
CA LEU A 385 27.67 -17.85 -14.52
C LEU A 385 28.88 -17.37 -15.35
N THR A 386 28.88 -16.13 -15.85
CA THR A 386 29.90 -15.63 -16.80
C THR A 386 30.44 -14.21 -16.54
N GLY A 387 29.72 -13.36 -15.80
CA GLY A 387 30.24 -12.07 -15.30
C GLY A 387 30.07 -10.79 -16.14
N HIS A 388 29.40 -10.79 -17.29
CA HIS A 388 29.32 -9.62 -18.22
C HIS A 388 28.06 -8.71 -18.08
N VAL A 389 28.12 -7.42 -18.51
CA VAL A 389 27.10 -6.33 -18.32
C VAL A 389 26.94 -5.39 -19.58
N VAL A 390 25.83 -4.61 -19.76
CA VAL A 390 25.43 -3.83 -20.99
C VAL A 390 24.60 -2.50 -20.68
N LEU A 391 24.61 -1.39 -21.49
CA LEU A 391 24.10 0.03 -21.17
C LEU A 391 23.53 0.92 -22.37
N GLU A 392 22.65 1.99 -22.18
CA GLU A 392 22.11 3.05 -23.19
C GLU A 392 21.44 4.41 -22.65
N ASP A 393 21.08 5.45 -23.52
CA ASP A 393 20.74 6.92 -23.22
C ASP A 393 19.70 7.80 -24.16
N ARG A 394 19.65 9.20 -24.25
CA ARG A 394 18.42 10.16 -24.29
C ARG A 394 18.44 11.70 -24.80
N GLU A 395 17.32 12.54 -24.64
CA GLU A 395 17.16 14.10 -24.53
C GLU A 395 15.69 14.73 -24.26
N GLY A 396 15.45 16.09 -24.13
CA GLY A 396 14.39 16.78 -23.27
C GLY A 396 13.49 18.01 -23.73
N LYS A 397 12.41 18.40 -22.96
CA LYS A 397 11.46 19.57 -23.15
C LYS A 397 10.40 19.79 -22.01
N HIS A 398 10.04 21.04 -21.66
CA HIS A 398 9.17 21.50 -20.54
C HIS A 398 7.64 21.32 -20.76
N LYS A 399 6.90 20.80 -19.76
CA LYS A 399 5.57 20.17 -19.92
C LYS A 399 4.94 19.93 -18.48
N GLY A 400 3.66 19.51 -18.31
CA GLY A 400 2.97 19.21 -17.01
C GLY A 400 3.56 18.15 -16.02
N ILE A 401 2.76 17.55 -15.10
CA ILE A 401 3.33 16.73 -13.98
C ILE A 401 4.14 15.51 -14.45
N LEU A 402 3.60 14.74 -15.40
CA LEU A 402 4.31 13.62 -16.02
C LEU A 402 5.34 14.09 -17.03
N GLU A 403 5.82 15.32 -16.95
CA GLU A 403 6.03 16.07 -18.18
C GLU A 403 7.06 17.22 -17.99
N LYS A 404 7.49 17.57 -16.77
CA LYS A 404 8.72 18.37 -16.53
C LYS A 404 9.92 17.70 -17.23
N GLY A 405 10.87 18.45 -17.79
CA GLY A 405 12.04 17.84 -18.43
C GLY A 405 12.97 17.24 -17.38
N ALA A 406 13.39 15.98 -17.47
CA ALA A 406 14.14 15.34 -16.38
C ALA A 406 15.46 16.04 -16.03
N ALA A 407 16.18 16.59 -17.03
CA ALA A 407 17.35 17.44 -16.84
C ALA A 407 17.04 18.75 -16.08
N GLU A 408 15.84 19.29 -16.28
CA GLU A 408 15.35 20.52 -15.63
C GLU A 408 15.02 20.29 -14.14
N VAL A 409 14.51 19.10 -13.80
CA VAL A 409 14.18 18.75 -12.41
C VAL A 409 15.42 18.33 -11.61
N SER A 410 16.39 17.68 -12.24
CA SER A 410 17.64 17.25 -11.60
C SER A 410 18.38 18.38 -10.88
N GLY A 411 18.48 19.56 -11.50
CA GLY A 411 19.16 20.72 -10.92
C GLY A 411 18.53 21.30 -9.63
N LYS A 412 17.33 20.85 -9.23
CA LYS A 412 16.64 21.26 -7.98
C LYS A 412 15.96 20.06 -7.29
N SER A 413 16.66 18.93 -7.23
CA SER A 413 16.16 17.69 -6.61
C SER A 413 16.64 17.50 -5.16
N LEU A 414 15.85 16.81 -4.33
CA LEU A 414 16.31 16.23 -3.07
C LEU A 414 17.21 15.03 -3.34
N LEU A 415 16.81 14.22 -4.32
CA LEU A 415 17.65 13.18 -4.90
C LEU A 415 17.16 12.89 -6.32
N CYS A 416 18.08 12.92 -7.27
CA CYS A 416 17.88 12.38 -8.59
C CYS A 416 19.06 11.50 -8.98
N SER A 417 18.76 10.33 -9.53
CA SER A 417 19.74 9.45 -10.14
C SER A 417 19.01 8.42 -11.00
N SER A 418 19.79 7.59 -11.69
CA SER A 418 19.25 6.33 -12.15
C SER A 418 18.92 5.43 -10.95
N LEU A 419 17.77 4.77 -11.02
CA LEU A 419 17.44 3.56 -10.25
C LEU A 419 16.88 2.54 -11.24
N GLN A 420 16.71 1.31 -10.78
CA GLN A 420 15.93 0.30 -11.49
C GLN A 420 14.63 0.00 -10.74
N LEU A 421 13.48 0.45 -11.27
CA LEU A 421 12.17 0.04 -10.73
C LEU A 421 11.80 -1.33 -11.29
N LEU A 422 11.72 -2.32 -10.41
CA LEU A 422 11.25 -3.65 -10.71
C LEU A 422 9.73 -3.68 -10.93
N ASP A 423 9.33 -4.52 -11.87
CA ASP A 423 7.94 -4.83 -12.19
C ASP A 423 7.18 -5.47 -11.02
N LYS A 424 5.83 -5.48 -11.08
CA LYS A 424 4.93 -5.94 -10.00
C LYS A 424 5.21 -7.35 -9.47
N ASN A 425 5.94 -8.18 -10.21
CA ASN A 425 6.28 -9.54 -9.79
C ASN A 425 7.81 -9.74 -9.60
N GLY A 426 8.61 -8.68 -9.68
CA GLY A 426 9.99 -8.58 -9.18
C GLY A 426 11.09 -9.34 -9.91
N LYS A 427 11.02 -9.56 -11.25
CA LYS A 427 12.12 -10.24 -11.99
C LYS A 427 12.53 -9.55 -13.30
N GLY A 428 12.09 -8.33 -13.51
CA GLY A 428 12.66 -7.37 -14.44
C GLY A 428 12.43 -5.98 -13.88
N GLY A 429 13.16 -4.99 -14.37
CA GLY A 429 12.89 -3.61 -13.99
C GLY A 429 13.36 -2.64 -15.05
N THR A 430 12.51 -1.67 -15.35
CA THR A 430 12.90 -0.51 -16.14
C THR A 430 13.89 0.28 -15.30
N ARG A 431 15.17 0.27 -15.72
CA ARG A 431 16.09 1.35 -15.37
C ARG A 431 15.46 2.62 -15.92
N GLY A 432 15.50 3.66 -15.13
CA GLY A 432 14.90 4.94 -15.45
C GLY A 432 15.59 6.01 -14.63
N TRP A 433 15.24 7.26 -14.91
CA TRP A 433 15.66 8.37 -14.05
C TRP A 433 14.56 8.65 -13.06
N PHE A 434 14.95 8.64 -11.80
CA PHE A 434 14.07 8.76 -10.66
C PHE A 434 14.38 10.08 -10.00
N VAL A 435 13.34 10.87 -9.76
CA VAL A 435 13.48 12.24 -9.27
C VAL A 435 12.49 12.48 -8.16
N ILE A 436 13.01 12.92 -7.01
CA ILE A 436 12.24 13.56 -5.95
C ILE A 436 12.63 15.05 -5.96
N PRO A 437 11.78 15.94 -6.49
CA PRO A 437 12.04 17.38 -6.54
C PRO A 437 12.08 18.01 -5.13
N GLN A 438 12.79 19.13 -4.97
CA GLN A 438 12.72 19.92 -3.72
C GLN A 438 11.38 20.64 -3.57
N ASP A 439 10.71 20.99 -4.69
CA ASP A 439 9.40 21.64 -4.72
C ASP A 439 8.22 20.66 -4.57
N ASP A 440 8.46 19.35 -4.69
CA ASP A 440 7.45 18.30 -4.52
C ASP A 440 8.08 17.03 -3.87
N PRO A 441 8.47 17.11 -2.59
CA PRO A 441 9.25 16.06 -1.94
C PRO A 441 8.45 14.78 -1.65
N LEU A 442 7.14 14.77 -1.87
CA LEU A 442 6.24 13.66 -1.55
C LEU A 442 5.93 12.76 -2.75
N VAL A 443 6.47 13.07 -3.94
CA VAL A 443 6.20 12.35 -5.19
C VAL A 443 7.50 11.92 -5.86
N LEU A 444 7.57 10.66 -6.24
CA LEU A 444 8.65 10.08 -7.04
C LEU A 444 8.27 10.08 -8.52
N TYR A 445 8.93 10.91 -9.31
CA TYR A 445 8.75 10.97 -10.76
C TYR A 445 9.65 9.96 -11.46
N ILE A 446 9.10 9.24 -12.44
CA ILE A 446 9.79 8.14 -13.12
C ILE A 446 9.82 8.41 -14.62
N TYR A 447 11.02 8.62 -15.13
CA TYR A 447 11.33 8.88 -16.54
C TYR A 447 12.10 7.67 -17.12
N ALA A 448 12.05 7.41 -18.43
CA ALA A 448 12.62 6.18 -19.03
C ALA A 448 14.14 5.90 -18.88
N ALA A 449 14.97 6.89 -18.56
CA ALA A 449 16.45 6.98 -18.64
C ALA A 449 16.80 8.47 -18.25
N PRO A 450 18.02 9.05 -18.44
CA PRO A 450 18.39 10.42 -17.99
C PRO A 450 17.52 11.62 -18.49
N GLN A 451 17.88 12.28 -19.61
CA GLN A 451 17.48 13.63 -20.08
C GLN A 451 16.00 13.91 -20.56
N ASP A 452 14.98 13.09 -20.21
CA ASP A 452 13.69 13.00 -20.96
C ASP A 452 12.85 14.27 -21.02
N VAL A 453 12.10 14.38 -22.11
CA VAL A 453 11.02 15.35 -22.30
C VAL A 453 9.78 15.09 -21.42
N ARG A 454 9.64 13.90 -20.82
CA ARG A 454 8.38 13.44 -20.20
C ARG A 454 8.59 12.26 -19.26
N ALA A 455 8.06 12.32 -18.03
CA ALA A 455 7.94 11.15 -17.16
C ALA A 455 6.93 10.14 -17.72
N HIS A 456 7.24 8.88 -17.51
CA HIS A 456 6.41 7.75 -17.87
C HIS A 456 5.29 7.52 -16.84
N THR A 457 5.58 7.74 -15.55
CA THR A 457 4.62 7.65 -14.44
C THR A 457 5.15 8.37 -13.19
N SER A 458 4.33 8.48 -12.14
CA SER A 458 4.68 9.08 -10.85
C SER A 458 4.10 8.26 -9.70
N ILE A 459 4.85 8.08 -8.61
CA ILE A 459 4.41 7.37 -7.40
C ILE A 459 4.28 8.38 -6.24
N PRO A 460 3.08 8.60 -5.66
CA PRO A 460 2.95 9.36 -4.43
C PRO A 460 3.52 8.52 -3.27
N LEU A 461 4.56 9.01 -2.60
CA LEU A 461 5.30 8.25 -1.60
C LEU A 461 4.59 8.18 -0.24
N LEU A 462 3.68 9.12 0.04
CA LEU A 462 3.12 9.32 1.38
C LEU A 462 2.34 8.08 1.88
N GLY A 463 2.77 7.53 3.02
CA GLY A 463 2.23 6.31 3.62
C GLY A 463 2.74 4.99 3.02
N TYR A 464 3.76 5.00 2.16
CA TYR A 464 4.47 3.78 1.77
C TYR A 464 5.48 3.36 2.84
N GLN A 465 5.59 2.06 3.08
CA GLN A 465 6.68 1.51 3.89
C GLN A 465 7.91 1.32 3.00
N VAL A 466 8.99 2.06 3.27
CA VAL A 466 10.32 1.76 2.72
C VAL A 466 10.91 0.57 3.49
N LYS A 467 11.28 -0.48 2.77
CA LYS A 467 11.85 -1.71 3.33
C LYS A 467 13.23 -1.92 2.74
N ASP A 468 14.23 -2.09 3.60
CA ASP A 468 15.50 -2.68 3.17
C ASP A 468 15.23 -4.12 2.75
N LEU A 469 15.87 -4.57 1.67
CA LEU A 469 15.82 -5.95 1.23
C LEU A 469 17.20 -6.56 1.52
N PRO A 470 17.30 -7.58 2.39
CA PRO A 470 18.59 -8.10 2.87
C PRO A 470 19.58 -8.43 1.74
N GLN A 471 20.84 -8.04 1.95
CA GLN A 471 21.95 -8.29 1.03
C GLN A 471 22.16 -9.80 0.82
N GLY A 472 21.71 -10.30 -0.33
CA GLY A 472 22.01 -11.65 -0.83
C GLY A 472 22.77 -11.65 -2.17
N ASP A 473 22.99 -10.47 -2.73
CA ASP A 473 23.62 -10.24 -4.03
C ASP A 473 24.06 -8.77 -4.10
N SER A 474 25.02 -8.40 -4.94
CA SER A 474 25.67 -7.07 -5.04
C SER A 474 24.78 -5.93 -5.58
N ARG A 475 23.46 -6.03 -5.40
CA ARG A 475 22.46 -5.10 -5.93
C ARG A 475 21.79 -4.39 -4.76
N HIS A 476 21.95 -3.08 -4.72
CA HIS A 476 21.56 -2.28 -3.57
C HIS A 476 20.05 -2.02 -3.61
N LEU A 477 19.30 -3.05 -3.20
CA LEU A 477 17.85 -3.20 -3.29
C LEU A 477 17.09 -2.57 -2.12
N PHE A 478 15.93 -2.00 -2.41
CA PHE A 478 14.96 -1.51 -1.42
C PHE A 478 13.54 -1.49 -2.00
N GLN A 479 12.50 -1.39 -1.18
CA GLN A 479 11.11 -1.49 -1.65
C GLN A 479 10.16 -0.47 -1.00
N LEU A 480 9.27 0.13 -1.78
CA LEU A 480 8.07 0.81 -1.33
C LEU A 480 6.89 -0.17 -1.32
N ALA A 481 6.19 -0.28 -0.18
CA ALA A 481 4.98 -1.09 -0.03
C ALA A 481 3.81 -0.33 0.60
N GLN A 482 2.64 -0.31 -0.05
CA GLN A 482 1.38 0.23 0.50
C GLN A 482 0.18 -0.61 0.05
N SER A 483 -0.57 -1.17 1.00
CA SER A 483 -1.76 -2.01 0.75
C SER A 483 -1.50 -3.17 -0.25
N ARG A 484 -1.98 -3.07 -1.50
CA ARG A 484 -1.76 -4.04 -2.60
C ARG A 484 -0.75 -3.55 -3.65
N GLN A 485 -0.13 -2.38 -3.45
CA GLN A 485 0.84 -1.77 -4.37
C GLN A 485 2.27 -1.95 -3.83
N LEU A 486 3.15 -2.44 -4.70
CA LEU A 486 4.53 -2.80 -4.40
C LEU A 486 5.42 -2.30 -5.54
N TYR A 487 6.45 -1.53 -5.19
CA TYR A 487 7.44 -0.97 -6.12
C TYR A 487 8.83 -1.23 -5.53
N THR A 488 9.66 -2.02 -6.19
CA THR A 488 10.99 -2.39 -5.69
C THR A 488 12.06 -1.70 -6.53
N PHE A 489 13.06 -1.11 -5.90
CA PHE A 489 14.09 -0.30 -6.52
C PHE A 489 15.48 -0.93 -6.32
N VAL A 490 16.40 -0.65 -7.25
CA VAL A 490 17.82 -0.96 -7.13
C VAL A 490 18.62 0.31 -7.37
N ALA A 491 19.61 0.58 -6.52
CA ALA A 491 20.63 1.60 -6.72
C ALA A 491 21.99 0.99 -7.10
N ASP A 492 22.86 1.80 -7.69
CA ASP A 492 24.15 1.35 -8.24
C ASP A 492 25.28 1.22 -7.20
N THR A 493 25.18 1.92 -6.06
CA THR A 493 26.09 1.77 -4.91
C THR A 493 25.30 1.63 -3.60
N GLU A 494 25.91 1.08 -2.55
CA GLU A 494 25.27 0.92 -1.24
C GLU A 494 25.05 2.30 -0.59
N GLU A 495 25.93 3.26 -0.87
CA GLU A 495 25.83 4.68 -0.54
C GLU A 495 24.61 5.30 -1.22
N LEU A 496 24.42 5.06 -2.53
CA LEU A 496 23.29 5.57 -3.29
C LEU A 496 21.96 4.93 -2.84
N LYS A 497 21.93 3.62 -2.53
CA LYS A 497 20.78 2.98 -1.88
C LYS A 497 20.48 3.63 -0.54
N ARG A 498 21.48 3.81 0.33
CA ARG A 498 21.29 4.44 1.64
C ARG A 498 20.75 5.87 1.50
N ARG A 499 21.24 6.66 0.55
CA ARG A 499 20.67 7.98 0.20
C ARG A 499 19.21 7.86 -0.24
N TRP A 500 18.88 6.99 -1.19
CA TRP A 500 17.50 6.83 -1.68
C TRP A 500 16.53 6.30 -0.65
N MET A 501 16.91 5.28 0.10
CA MET A 501 16.10 4.75 1.20
C MET A 501 15.84 5.82 2.26
N ARG A 502 16.85 6.60 2.65
CA ARG A 502 16.70 7.71 3.59
C ARG A 502 15.72 8.75 3.05
N VAL A 503 15.92 9.23 1.82
CA VAL A 503 15.05 10.27 1.23
C VAL A 503 13.63 9.75 1.03
N MET A 504 13.44 8.56 0.46
CA MET A 504 12.10 7.97 0.29
C MET A 504 11.41 7.66 1.62
N ALA A 505 12.14 7.21 2.66
CA ALA A 505 11.52 6.90 3.95
C ALA A 505 11.05 8.17 4.67
N ARG A 506 11.82 9.26 4.56
CA ARG A 506 11.44 10.58 5.05
C ARG A 506 10.22 11.12 4.29
N SER A 507 10.27 11.09 2.96
CA SER A 507 9.15 11.47 2.08
C SER A 507 7.87 10.67 2.36
N ALA A 508 8.00 9.35 2.55
CA ALA A 508 6.88 8.48 2.83
C ALA A 508 6.32 8.62 4.25
N ALA A 509 7.12 9.13 5.19
CA ALA A 509 6.71 9.50 6.54
C ALA A 509 6.20 10.95 6.67
N GLY A 510 6.25 11.77 5.61
CA GLY A 510 5.84 13.18 5.63
C GLY A 510 6.94 14.20 5.98
N ILE A 511 8.19 13.76 6.14
CA ILE A 511 9.30 14.62 6.59
C ILE A 511 9.93 15.34 5.41
N THR A 512 9.63 16.63 5.25
CA THR A 512 9.93 17.42 4.03
C THR A 512 11.17 18.34 4.07
N ARG A 513 11.88 18.48 5.21
CA ARG A 513 13.05 19.37 5.35
C ARG A 513 14.32 18.63 5.79
N PRO A 514 15.51 18.90 5.23
CA PRO A 514 16.78 18.35 5.72
C PRO A 514 17.10 18.80 7.16
N GLU A 515 17.79 17.94 7.91
CA GLU A 515 18.37 18.31 9.21
C GLU A 515 19.72 19.01 8.98
N GLU A 516 20.07 19.97 9.83
CA GLU A 516 21.28 20.79 9.67
C GLU A 516 22.55 19.95 9.89
N GLY A 517 23.32 19.70 8.82
CA GLY A 517 24.65 19.07 8.92
C GLY A 517 24.98 17.95 7.93
N GLU A 518 24.09 17.57 7.00
CA GLU A 518 24.45 16.65 5.91
C GLU A 518 24.73 17.43 4.61
N ASP A 519 25.95 17.31 4.08
CA ASP A 519 26.42 18.05 2.90
C ASP A 519 25.58 17.75 1.65
N ALA A 520 25.26 18.82 0.92
CA ALA A 520 24.52 18.77 -0.34
C ALA A 520 25.45 18.37 -1.50
N ASP A 521 25.86 17.11 -1.52
CA ASP A 521 26.75 16.55 -2.54
C ASP A 521 26.05 16.56 -3.91
N SER A 522 26.52 17.46 -4.77
CA SER A 522 26.00 17.76 -6.11
C SER A 522 26.05 16.56 -7.05
N CYS A 523 25.15 16.51 -8.02
CA CYS A 523 25.19 15.49 -9.07
C CYS A 523 26.50 15.57 -9.85
N GLU A 524 27.27 14.48 -9.89
CA GLU A 524 28.38 14.34 -10.81
C GLU A 524 27.86 14.31 -12.26
N GLU A 525 28.33 15.26 -13.08
CA GLU A 525 28.18 15.22 -14.53
C GLU A 525 29.12 14.15 -15.12
N ALA A 526 28.68 13.46 -16.17
CA ALA A 526 29.52 12.57 -16.96
C ALA A 526 29.12 12.67 -18.44
N ASP A 527 30.15 12.84 -19.29
CA ASP A 527 30.09 12.93 -20.76
C ASP A 527 29.61 11.64 -21.47
#